data_AF-A0A7C3AJK9-F1
#
_entry.id   AF-A0A7C3AJK9-F1
#
_cell.length_a   1.000
_cell.length_b   1.000
_cell.length_c   1.000
_cell.angle_alpha   90.00
_cell.angle_beta   90.00
_cell.angle_gamma   90.00
#
_symmetry.space_group_name_H-M   'P 1'
#
loop_
_entity.id
_entity.type
_entity.pdbx_description
1 polymer ?
#
loop_
_entity_poly.entity_id
_entity_poly.type
_entity_poly.pdbx_seq_one_letter_code
_entity_poly.pdbx_strand_id
1 'polypeptide(L)'
;MKVTALKASALLALALVLSAIAIAQAHAQAPAWAPADEAQRAQQIVEVAERALFRVESFISSIEQNESLMSRLEELNLADDLRGNASLLEQARALLSEAKEGLEAGNYTEAI
;
A
#
# COMPACT_ATOMS: atom_id res chain seq x y z
N MET A 1 -17.36 23.89 -10.97
CA MET A 1 -16.11 23.29 -11.50
C MET A 1 -15.41 22.31 -10.51
N LYS A 2 -16.11 21.67 -9.56
CA LYS A 2 -15.50 20.78 -8.54
C LYS A 2 -15.45 19.28 -8.90
N VAL A 3 -16.12 18.86 -9.99
CA VAL A 3 -16.30 17.43 -10.32
C VAL A 3 -15.08 16.83 -11.03
N THR A 4 -14.17 17.64 -11.57
CA THR A 4 -12.99 17.19 -12.33
C THR A 4 -11.83 16.74 -11.46
N ALA A 5 -11.64 17.32 -10.27
CA ALA A 5 -10.53 16.96 -9.37
C ALA A 5 -10.77 15.64 -8.61
N LEU A 6 -12.02 15.38 -8.17
CA LEU A 6 -12.38 14.14 -7.47
C LEU A 6 -12.22 12.89 -8.36
N LYS A 7 -12.47 13.05 -9.67
CA LYS A 7 -12.25 11.98 -10.66
C LYS A 7 -10.76 11.70 -10.90
N ALA A 8 -9.89 12.71 -10.77
CA ALA A 8 -8.45 12.57 -10.98
C ALA A 8 -7.76 11.76 -9.86
N SER A 9 -8.15 11.95 -8.60
CA SER A 9 -7.59 11.17 -7.48
C SER A 9 -8.05 9.71 -7.47
N ALA A 10 -9.32 9.45 -7.81
CA ALA A 10 -9.83 8.08 -7.98
C ALA A 10 -9.16 7.37 -9.17
N LEU A 11 -8.86 8.10 -10.25
CA LEU A 11 -8.09 7.59 -11.39
C LEU A 11 -6.64 7.27 -11.02
N LEU A 12 -6.01 8.04 -10.13
CA LEU A 12 -4.62 7.81 -9.70
C LEU A 12 -4.51 6.60 -8.77
N ALA A 13 -5.45 6.44 -7.83
CA ALA A 13 -5.54 5.25 -6.96
C ALA A 13 -5.85 3.98 -7.78
N LEU A 14 -6.75 4.08 -8.77
CA LEU A 14 -7.04 2.98 -9.68
C LEU A 14 -5.85 2.64 -10.60
N ALA A 15 -5.08 3.65 -11.04
CA ALA A 15 -3.88 3.45 -11.85
C ALA A 15 -2.73 2.79 -11.06
N LEU A 16 -2.58 3.11 -9.76
CA LEU A 16 -1.62 2.45 -8.88
C LEU A 16 -2.00 0.97 -8.66
N VAL A 17 -3.27 0.68 -8.40
CA VAL A 17 -3.76 -0.70 -8.25
C VAL A 17 -3.65 -1.50 -9.56
N LEU A 18 -3.96 -0.90 -10.71
CA LEU A 18 -3.81 -1.55 -12.02
C LEU A 18 -2.34 -1.78 -12.41
N SER A 19 -1.42 -0.90 -11.98
CA SER A 19 0.02 -1.09 -12.21
C SER A 19 0.59 -2.29 -11.44
N ALA A 20 0.05 -2.59 -10.25
CA ALA A 20 0.41 -3.78 -9.49
C ALA A 20 -0.09 -5.07 -10.19
N ILE A 21 -1.28 -5.03 -10.80
CA ILE A 21 -1.86 -6.17 -11.54
C ILE A 21 -1.09 -6.45 -12.84
N ALA A 22 -0.61 -5.41 -13.54
CA ALA A 22 0.19 -5.58 -14.76
C ALA A 22 1.57 -6.20 -14.49
N ILE A 23 2.15 -5.96 -13.31
CA ILE A 23 3.39 -6.60 -12.85
C ILE A 23 3.14 -8.07 -12.50
N ALA A 24 1.98 -8.39 -11.92
CA ALA A 24 1.57 -9.77 -11.63
C ALA A 24 1.38 -10.62 -12.91
N GLN A 25 0.84 -10.04 -13.99
CA GLN A 25 0.62 -10.78 -15.25
C GLN A 25 1.88 -10.93 -16.12
N ALA A 26 2.89 -10.07 -15.94
CA ALA A 26 4.17 -10.19 -16.65
C ALA A 26 5.07 -11.34 -16.10
N HIS A 27 4.76 -11.88 -14.91
CA HIS A 27 5.56 -12.93 -14.27
C HIS A 27 5.15 -14.37 -14.64
N ALA A 28 4.20 -14.57 -15.54
CA ALA A 28 3.75 -15.90 -15.99
C ALA A 28 4.79 -16.71 -16.82
N GLN A 29 6.03 -16.24 -16.95
CA GLN A 29 7.12 -16.94 -17.61
C GLN A 29 8.42 -16.88 -16.80
N ALA A 30 8.41 -17.48 -15.60
CA ALA A 30 9.65 -17.76 -14.86
C ALA A 30 10.11 -19.21 -15.15
N PRO A 31 11.41 -19.45 -15.44
CA PRO A 31 11.94 -20.79 -15.68
C PRO A 31 11.93 -21.65 -14.41
N ALA A 32 11.72 -22.95 -14.59
CA ALA A 32 11.36 -23.95 -13.57
C ALA A 32 12.45 -24.34 -12.52
N TRP A 33 13.43 -23.48 -12.21
CA TRP A 33 14.58 -23.88 -11.36
C TRP A 33 14.91 -23.01 -10.14
N ALA A 34 14.07 -22.07 -9.69
CA ALA A 34 14.46 -21.18 -8.58
C ALA A 34 13.47 -21.04 -7.40
N PRO A 35 13.23 -22.11 -6.61
CA PRO A 35 12.46 -22.01 -5.37
C PRO A 35 13.15 -21.14 -4.29
N ALA A 36 14.48 -21.01 -4.31
CA ALA A 36 15.23 -20.15 -3.39
C ALA A 36 15.12 -18.65 -3.75
N ASP A 37 14.95 -18.32 -5.03
CA ASP A 37 14.83 -16.94 -5.50
C ASP A 37 13.41 -16.40 -5.23
N GLU A 38 12.37 -17.22 -5.41
CA GLU A 38 10.99 -16.80 -5.15
C GLU A 38 10.73 -16.50 -3.67
N ALA A 39 11.18 -17.39 -2.77
CA ALA A 39 11.06 -17.16 -1.33
C ALA A 39 11.82 -15.91 -0.87
N GLN A 40 13.05 -15.73 -1.35
CA GLN A 40 13.88 -14.58 -1.00
C GLN A 40 13.31 -13.27 -1.57
N ARG A 41 12.76 -13.30 -2.79
CA ARG A 41 12.08 -12.16 -3.39
C ARG A 41 10.78 -11.81 -2.65
N ALA A 42 9.98 -12.81 -2.30
CA ALA A 42 8.74 -12.61 -1.53
C ALA A 42 9.02 -11.97 -0.17
N GLN A 43 10.03 -12.48 0.55
CA GLN A 43 10.51 -11.90 1.79
C GLN A 43 10.94 -10.42 1.62
N GLN A 44 11.74 -10.11 0.59
CA GLN A 44 12.18 -8.74 0.33
C GLN A 44 11.03 -7.79 0.02
N ILE A 45 10.03 -8.24 -0.75
CA ILE A 45 8.85 -7.45 -1.10
C ILE A 45 8.05 -7.13 0.17
N VAL A 46 7.78 -8.14 1.00
CA VAL A 46 7.05 -7.96 2.27
C VAL A 46 7.80 -7.03 3.22
N GLU A 47 9.13 -7.15 3.33
CA GLU A 47 9.93 -6.22 4.15
C GLU A 47 9.91 -4.78 3.64
N VAL A 48 9.94 -4.58 2.32
CA VAL A 48 9.81 -3.24 1.72
C VAL A 48 8.42 -2.66 2.01
N ALA A 49 7.37 -3.48 1.85
CA ALA A 49 5.99 -3.08 2.14
C ALA A 49 5.81 -2.71 3.62
N GLU A 50 6.40 -3.47 4.54
CA GLU A 50 6.37 -3.17 5.98
C GLU A 50 7.06 -1.84 6.30
N ARG A 51 8.25 -1.61 5.75
CA ARG A 51 8.96 -0.33 5.94
C ARG A 51 8.17 0.84 5.36
N ALA A 52 7.49 0.64 4.23
CA ALA A 52 6.64 1.67 3.63
C ALA A 52 5.42 1.96 4.52
N LEU A 53 4.72 0.91 4.98
CA LEU A 53 3.58 0.99 5.88
C LEU A 53 3.95 1.81 7.13
N PHE A 54 5.02 1.43 7.82
CA PHE A 54 5.50 2.13 9.02
C PHE A 54 5.81 3.62 8.78
N ARG A 55 6.44 3.95 7.63
CA ARG A 55 6.75 5.34 7.30
C ARG A 55 5.49 6.16 7.06
N VAL A 56 4.51 5.62 6.35
CA VAL A 56 3.25 6.31 6.09
C VAL A 56 2.46 6.48 7.39
N GLU A 57 2.42 5.48 8.26
CA GLU A 57 1.80 5.57 9.59
C GLU A 57 2.42 6.71 10.41
N SER A 58 3.75 6.76 10.45
CA SER A 58 4.49 7.82 11.13
C SER A 58 4.18 9.21 10.58
N PHE A 59 4.05 9.35 9.25
CA PHE A 59 3.68 10.61 8.64
C PHE A 59 2.25 11.04 8.95
N ILE A 60 1.28 10.14 8.83
CA ILE A 60 -0.12 10.43 9.19
C ILE A 60 -0.19 10.86 10.65
N SER A 61 0.42 10.08 11.55
CA SER A 61 0.44 10.38 12.97
C SER A 61 1.09 11.74 13.27
N SER A 62 2.18 12.07 12.59
CA SER A 62 2.85 13.37 12.74
C SER A 62 1.98 14.54 12.25
N ILE A 63 1.17 14.33 11.22
CA ILE A 63 0.23 15.33 10.72
C ILE A 63 -0.92 15.51 11.72
N GLU A 64 -1.51 14.42 12.20
CA GLU A 64 -2.62 14.43 13.16
C GLU A 64 -2.25 15.09 14.49
N GLN A 65 -1.01 14.93 14.95
CA GLN A 65 -0.50 15.55 16.17
C GLN A 65 -0.12 17.03 15.98
N ASN A 66 -0.07 17.53 14.74
CA ASN A 66 0.28 18.92 14.45
C ASN A 66 -0.99 19.76 14.26
N GLU A 67 -1.38 20.48 15.32
CA GLU A 67 -2.59 21.33 15.33
C GLU A 67 -2.64 22.35 14.18
N SER A 68 -1.49 22.93 13.79
CA SER A 68 -1.43 23.91 12.71
C SER A 68 -1.69 23.27 11.33
N LEU A 69 -1.16 22.06 11.10
CA LEU A 69 -1.41 21.30 9.88
C LEU A 69 -2.86 20.81 9.85
N MET A 70 -3.37 20.30 10.97
CA MET A 70 -4.76 19.86 11.07
C MET A 70 -5.75 21.00 10.83
N SER A 71 -5.53 22.16 11.45
CA SER A 71 -6.36 23.35 11.22
C SER A 71 -6.36 23.74 9.73
N ARG A 72 -5.20 23.69 9.08
CA ARG A 72 -5.08 23.99 7.65
C ARG A 72 -5.77 22.95 6.77
N LEU A 73 -5.71 21.67 7.14
CA LEU A 73 -6.43 20.60 6.43
C LEU A 73 -7.94 20.73 6.59
N GLU A 74 -8.44 21.14 7.75
CA GLU A 74 -9.85 21.43 7.99
C GLU A 74 -10.33 22.61 7.15
N GLU A 75 -9.58 23.72 7.12
CA GLU A 75 -9.86 24.88 6.25
C GLU A 75 -9.97 24.48 4.77
N LEU A 76 -9.12 23.54 4.34
CA LEU A 76 -9.09 23.03 2.96
C LEU A 76 -10.10 21.91 2.71
N ASN A 77 -10.85 21.45 3.72
CA ASN A 77 -11.73 20.27 3.67
C ASN A 77 -11.00 18.98 3.26
N LEU A 78 -9.75 18.81 3.70
CA LEU A 78 -8.90 17.65 3.45
C LEU A 78 -8.71 16.76 4.70
N ALA A 79 -9.26 17.17 5.85
CA ALA A 79 -9.13 16.40 7.10
C ALA A 79 -9.78 15.01 7.00
N ASP A 80 -10.93 14.91 6.32
CA ASP A 80 -11.60 13.62 6.11
C ASP A 80 -10.85 12.74 5.11
N ASP A 81 -10.18 13.32 4.11
CA ASP A 81 -9.31 12.58 3.18
C ASP A 81 -8.11 11.98 3.93
N LEU A 82 -7.51 12.72 4.89
CA LEU A 82 -6.45 12.19 5.74
C LEU A 82 -6.94 11.00 6.57
N ARG A 83 -8.12 11.10 7.20
CA ARG A 83 -8.73 9.99 7.97
C ARG A 83 -9.06 8.80 7.08
N GLY A 84 -9.54 9.05 5.86
CA GLY A 84 -9.76 8.02 4.84
C GLY A 84 -8.47 7.27 4.50
N ASN A 85 -7.35 7.99 4.34
CA ASN A 85 -6.04 7.39 4.11
C ASN A 85 -5.58 6.54 5.30
N ALA A 86 -5.82 6.99 6.54
CA ALA A 86 -5.52 6.19 7.73
C ALA A 86 -6.30 4.87 7.75
N SER A 87 -7.59 4.89 7.38
CA SER A 87 -8.40 3.68 7.28
C SER A 87 -7.94 2.71 6.18
N LEU A 88 -7.48 3.23 5.04
CA LEU A 88 -6.88 2.42 3.98
C LEU A 88 -5.56 1.78 4.42
N LEU A 89 -4.81 2.47 5.28
CA LEU A 89 -3.55 1.96 5.82
C LEU A 89 -3.77 0.77 6.76
N GLU A 90 -4.84 0.79 7.56
CA GLU A 90 -5.22 -0.37 8.38
C GLU A 90 -5.62 -1.58 7.53
N GLN A 91 -6.28 -1.37 6.39
CA GLN A 91 -6.54 -2.46 5.43
C GLN A 91 -5.23 -3.01 4.83
N ALA A 92 -4.28 -2.13 4.49
CA ALA A 92 -2.97 -2.54 4.01
C ALA A 92 -2.18 -3.33 5.08
N ARG A 93 -2.32 -2.97 6.36
CA ARG A 93 -1.73 -3.73 7.48
C ARG A 93 -2.28 -5.15 7.55
N ALA A 94 -3.58 -5.32 7.41
CA ALA A 94 -4.21 -6.64 7.42
C ALA A 94 -3.66 -7.53 6.29
N LEU A 95 -3.63 -7.00 5.06
CA LEU A 95 -3.08 -7.71 3.90
C LEU A 95 -1.60 -8.07 4.08
N LEU A 96 -0.80 -7.17 4.67
CA LEU A 96 0.60 -7.45 4.95
C LEU A 96 0.77 -8.55 6.01
N SER A 97 -0.15 -8.63 6.99
CA SER A 97 -0.17 -9.72 7.95
C SER A 97 -0.46 -11.06 7.26
N GLU A 98 -1.46 -11.10 6.38
CA GLU A 98 -1.79 -12.28 5.57
C GLU A 98 -0.60 -12.71 4.70
N ALA A 99 0.08 -11.76 4.07
CA ALA A 99 1.28 -12.03 3.27
C ALA A 99 2.41 -12.65 4.12
N LYS A 100 2.61 -12.18 5.35
CA LYS A 100 3.60 -12.77 6.29
C LYS A 100 3.23 -14.20 6.68
N GLU A 101 1.97 -14.46 6.98
CA GLU A 101 1.49 -15.82 7.25
C GLU A 101 1.71 -16.75 6.04
N GLY A 102 1.50 -16.24 4.82
CA GLY A 102 1.82 -16.93 3.57
C GLY A 102 3.30 -17.28 3.43
N LEU A 103 4.21 -16.35 3.78
CA LEU A 103 5.65 -16.61 3.79
C LEU A 103 6.04 -17.72 4.78
N GLU A 104 5.48 -17.69 5.98
CA GLU A 104 5.74 -18.69 7.02
C GLU A 104 5.21 -20.08 6.63
N ALA A 105 4.08 -20.13 5.91
CA ALA A 105 3.51 -21.35 5.36
C ALA A 105 4.23 -21.88 4.11
N GLY A 106 5.21 -21.15 3.57
CA GLY A 106 5.90 -21.49 2.32
C GLY A 106 5.07 -21.22 1.06
N ASN A 107 3.98 -20.47 1.17
CA ASN A 107 3.11 -20.08 0.06
C ASN A 107 3.55 -18.71 -0.51
N TYR A 108 4.73 -18.71 -1.14
CA TYR A 108 5.39 -17.48 -1.61
C TYR A 108 4.63 -16.76 -2.72
N THR A 109 3.82 -17.49 -3.51
CA THR A 109 3.01 -16.92 -4.59
C THR A 109 1.80 -16.16 -4.05
N GLU A 110 1.18 -16.60 -2.95
CA GLU A 110 0.07 -15.87 -2.31
C GLU A 110 0.57 -14.71 -1.41
N ALA A 111 1.85 -14.73 -1.04
CA ALA A 111 2.47 -13.68 -0.25
C ALA A 111 2.87 -12.41 -1.05
N ILE A 112 2.78 -12.45 -2.39
CA ILE A 112 3.12 -11.35 -3.31
C ILE A 112 1.87 -10.96 -4.12
#